data_AF-A0A1Y5RHD9-F1
#
_entry.id   AF-A0A1Y5RHD9-F1
#
_cell.length_a   1.000
_cell.length_b   1.000
_cell.length_c   1.000
_cell.angle_alpha   90.00
_cell.angle_beta   90.00
_cell.angle_gamma   90.00
#
_symmetry.space_group_name_H-M   'P 1'
#
loop_
_entity.id
_entity.type
_entity.pdbx_description
1 polymer ?
#
loop_
_entity_poly.entity_id
_entity_poly.type
_entity_poly.pdbx_seq_one_letter_code
_entity_poly.pdbx_strand_id
1 'polypeptide(L)' 'MPILKAPTECLSFLTPPILFTTLIVASGCATLMVSDIPALSQAGVVLAVAAVTALVCDLFLLPSFLVRQGISGARR' A
#
# COMPACT_ATOMS: atom_id res chain seq x y z
N MET A 1 -23.53 -15.62 -6.26
CA MET A 1 -22.81 -14.32 -6.16
C MET A 1 -21.35 -14.48 -6.63
N PRO A 2 -21.07 -14.47 -7.94
CA PRO A 2 -19.70 -14.64 -8.47
C PRO A 2 -18.86 -13.35 -8.45
N ILE A 3 -19.48 -12.17 -8.30
CA ILE A 3 -18.83 -10.86 -8.47
C ILE A 3 -17.83 -10.53 -7.35
N LEU A 4 -18.01 -11.11 -6.15
CA LEU A 4 -17.16 -10.88 -4.98
C LEU A 4 -15.90 -11.76 -4.94
N LYS A 5 -15.79 -12.82 -5.77
CA LYS A 5 -14.61 -13.71 -5.77
C LYS A 5 -13.39 -13.10 -6.47
N ALA A 6 -13.61 -12.41 -7.58
CA ALA A 6 -12.55 -11.78 -8.37
C ALA A 6 -11.67 -10.79 -7.56
N PRO A 7 -12.23 -9.82 -6.81
CA PRO A 7 -11.41 -8.88 -6.05
C PRO A 7 -10.63 -9.54 -4.92
N THR A 8 -11.18 -10.57 -4.27
CA THR A 8 -10.48 -11.30 -3.20
C THR A 8 -9.32 -12.15 -3.73
N GLU A 9 -9.46 -12.76 -4.91
CA GLU A 9 -8.35 -13.47 -5.56
C GLU A 9 -7.24 -12.51 -5.98
N CYS A 10 -7.59 -11.38 -6.60
CA CYS A 10 -6.62 -10.35 -6.96
C CYS A 10 -5.89 -9.80 -5.74
N LEU A 11 -6.59 -9.54 -4.63
CA LEU A 11 -5.97 -9.06 -3.40
C LEU A 11 -4.98 -10.10 -2.85
N SER A 12 -5.33 -11.38 -2.84
CA SER A 12 -4.43 -12.46 -2.38
C SER A 12 -3.16 -12.58 -3.23
N PHE A 13 -3.28 -12.33 -4.54
CA PHE A 13 -2.16 -12.38 -5.47
C PHE A 13 -1.26 -11.14 -5.38
N LEU A 14 -1.85 -9.97 -5.13
CA LEU A 14 -1.15 -8.68 -5.06
C LEU A 14 -0.55 -8.39 -3.67
N THR A 15 -1.05 -9.02 -2.60
CA THR A 15 -0.53 -8.83 -1.23
C THR A 15 0.97 -9.12 -1.11
N PRO A 16 1.51 -10.27 -1.57
CA PRO A 16 2.94 -10.55 -1.46
C PRO A 16 3.85 -9.53 -2.18
N PRO A 17 3.62 -9.14 -3.45
CA PRO A 17 4.45 -8.14 -4.10
C PRO A 17 4.33 -6.76 -3.44
N ILE A 18 3.15 -6.36 -2.95
CA ILE A 18 2.96 -5.08 -2.25
C ILE A 18 3.76 -5.02 -0.93
N LEU A 19 3.83 -6.13 -0.19
CA LEU A 19 4.67 -6.23 1.01
C LEU A 19 6.16 -6.18 0.66
N PHE A 20 6.56 -6.80 -0.44
CA PHE A 20 7.95 -6.79 -0.90
C PHE A 20 8.39 -5.39 -1.33
N THR A 21 7.57 -4.69 -2.12
CA THR A 21 7.90 -3.34 -2.58
C THR A 21 7.99 -2.36 -1.41
N THR A 22 7.10 -2.45 -0.43
CA THR A 22 7.15 -1.59 0.76
C THR A 22 8.34 -1.89 1.67
N LEU A 23 8.78 -3.14 1.79
CA LEU A 23 10.05 -3.46 2.44
C LEU A 23 11.26 -2.84 1.72
N ILE A 24 11.27 -2.89 0.39
CA ILE A 24 12.33 -2.27 -0.43
C ILE A 24 12.30 -0.74 -0.27
N VAL A 25 11.12 -0.12 -0.31
CA VAL A 25 10.97 1.34 -0.13
C VAL A 25 11.39 1.75 1.28
N ALA A 26 10.95 1.02 2.30
CA ALA A 26 11.30 1.30 3.69
C ALA A 26 12.81 1.16 3.94
N SER A 27 13.44 0.12 3.39
CA SER A 27 14.90 -0.05 3.49
C SER A 27 15.66 1.03 2.72
N GLY A 28 15.20 1.42 1.53
CA GLY A 28 15.75 2.56 0.80
C GLY A 28 15.64 3.87 1.58
N CYS A 29 14.48 4.14 2.19
CA CYS A 29 14.29 5.34 3.03
C CYS A 29 15.15 5.32 4.30
N ALA A 30 15.40 4.14 4.87
CA ALA A 30 16.29 4.00 6.01
C ALA A 30 17.74 4.42 5.68
N THR A 31 18.20 4.23 4.43
CA THR A 31 19.54 4.71 4.02
C THR A 31 19.65 6.23 4.06
N LEU A 32 18.56 6.96 3.79
CA LEU A 32 18.52 8.43 3.86
C LEU A 32 18.62 8.93 5.31
N MET A 33 18.18 8.14 6.28
CA MET A 33 18.26 8.49 7.71
C MET A 33 19.70 8.57 8.23
N VAL A 34 20.64 7.85 7.60
CA VAL A 34 22.06 7.79 7.98
C VAL A 34 22.85 9.00 7.46
N SER A 35 22.23 9.89 6.68
CA SER A 35 22.91 11.04 6.10
C SER A 35 23.19 12.14 7.13
N ASP A 36 24.39 12.74 7.07
CA ASP A 36 24.79 13.90 7.88
C ASP A 36 24.01 15.18 7.55
N ILE A 37 23.28 15.20 6.44
CA ILE A 37 22.45 16.32 6.02
C ILE A 37 21.11 16.24 6.77
N PRO A 38 20.78 17.20 7.66
CA PRO A 38 19.61 17.11 8.53
C PRO A 38 18.29 17.05 7.75
N ALA A 39 18.19 17.76 6.62
CA ALA A 39 17.03 17.72 5.74
C ALA A 39 16.80 16.34 5.12
N LEU A 40 17.88 15.62 4.80
CA LEU A 40 17.81 14.29 4.18
C LEU A 40 17.44 13.22 5.21
N SER A 41 17.98 13.33 6.43
CA SER A 41 17.63 12.45 7.54
C SER A 41 16.15 12.58 7.94
N GLN A 42 15.65 13.81 8.05
CA GLN A 42 14.23 14.08 8.31
C GLN A 42 13.33 13.57 7.17
N ALA A 43 13.72 13.79 5.91
CA ALA A 43 12.99 13.28 4.76
C ALA A 43 12.93 11.74 4.77
N GLY A 44 14.01 11.05 5.14
CA GLY A 44 14.06 9.59 5.26
C GLY A 44 13.04 9.06 6.27
N VAL A 45 12.93 9.69 7.44
CA VAL A 45 11.92 9.33 8.47
C VAL A 45 10.50 9.55 7.93
N VAL A 46 10.23 10.72 7.34
CA VAL A 46 8.90 11.06 6.82
C VAL A 46 8.49 10.09 5.71
N LEU A 47 9.40 9.77 4.80
CA LEU A 47 9.17 8.82 3.71
C LEU A 47 8.93 7.39 4.22
N ALA A 48 9.66 6.94 5.24
CA ALA A 48 9.43 5.64 5.84
C ALA A 48 8.03 5.55 6.48
N VAL A 49 7.62 6.58 7.24
CA VAL A 49 6.27 6.65 7.81
C VAL A 49 5.20 6.73 6.72
N ALA A 50 5.43 7.53 5.68
CA ALA A 50 4.54 7.67 4.53
C ALA A 50 4.38 6.34 3.78
N ALA A 51 5.45 5.57 3.60
CA ALA A 51 5.40 4.27 2.94
C ALA A 51 4.57 3.24 3.72
N VAL A 52 4.74 3.21 5.06
CA VAL A 52 3.94 2.32 5.92
C VAL A 52 2.46 2.75 5.95
N THR A 53 2.18 4.06 6.02
CA THR A 53 0.79 4.55 5.96
C THR A 53 0.16 4.31 4.59
N ALA A 54 0.90 4.48 3.50
CA ALA A 54 0.45 4.13 2.15
C ALA A 54 0.11 2.63 2.05
N LEU A 55 0.94 1.73 2.60
CA LEU A 55 0.65 0.30 2.66
C LEU A 55 -0.69 0.01 3.33
N VAL A 56 -0.90 0.59 4.51
CA VAL A 56 -2.13 0.37 5.29
C VAL A 56 -3.33 0.93 4.53
N CYS A 57 -3.19 2.12 3.94
CA CYS A 57 -4.20 2.71 3.08
C CYS A 57 -4.50 1.81 1.89
N ASP A 58 -3.52 1.28 1.17
CA ASP A 58 -3.75 0.40 0.02
C ASP A 58 -4.46 -0.88 0.46
N LEU A 59 -4.04 -1.51 1.57
CA LEU A 59 -4.67 -2.73 2.06
C LEU A 59 -6.11 -2.54 2.54
N PHE A 60 -6.48 -1.35 3.04
CA PHE A 60 -7.83 -1.05 3.53
C PHE A 60 -8.73 -0.35 2.51
N LEU A 61 -8.21 0.62 1.75
CA LEU A 61 -8.96 1.34 0.73
C LEU A 61 -9.26 0.47 -0.50
N LEU A 62 -8.33 -0.37 -0.97
CA LEU A 62 -8.59 -1.23 -2.14
C LEU A 62 -9.81 -2.14 -1.95
N PRO A 63 -9.91 -2.95 -0.87
CA PRO A 63 -11.08 -3.81 -0.69
C PRO A 63 -12.35 -2.99 -0.43
N SER A 64 -12.27 -1.86 0.28
CA SER A 64 -13.45 -1.04 0.54
C SER A 64 -13.97 -0.32 -0.72
N PHE A 65 -13.08 0.15 -1.62
CA PHE A 65 -13.46 0.69 -2.93
C PHE A 65 -14.01 -0.40 -3.86
N LEU A 66 -13.38 -1.58 -3.90
CA LEU A 66 -13.83 -2.70 -4.74
C LEU A 66 -15.21 -3.22 -4.30
N VAL A 67 -15.46 -3.34 -3.00
CA VAL A 67 -16.79 -3.68 -2.47
C VAL A 67 -17.80 -2.61 -2.88
N ARG A 68 -17.49 -1.33 -2.70
CA ARG A 68 -18.41 -0.22 -3.03
C ARG A 68 -18.74 -0.15 -4.53
N GLN A 69 -17.75 -0.28 -5.41
CA GLN A 69 -17.97 -0.27 -6.86
C GLN A 69 -18.63 -1.57 -7.37
N GLY A 70 -18.29 -2.73 -6.80
CA GLY A 70 -18.95 -4.00 -7.12
C GLY A 70 -20.45 -3.97 -6.81
N ILE A 71 -20.85 -3.30 -5.73
CA ILE A 71 -22.27 -3.12 -5.39
C ILE A 71 -22.95 -2.10 -6.33
N SER A 72 -22.24 -1.04 -6.76
CA SER A 72 -22.80 -0.03 -7.67
C SER A 72 -22.93 -0.54 -9.11
N GLY A 73 -22.05 -1.43 -9.56
CA GLY A 73 -22.09 -2.04 -10.90
C GLY A 73 -23.16 -3.12 -11.04
N ALA A 74 -23.47 -3.85 -9.96
CA ALA A 74 -24.50 -4.91 -9.95
C ALA A 74 -25.95 -4.38 -10.01
N ARG A 75 -26.15 -3.06 -10.03
CA ARG A 75 -27.46 -2.38 -10.06
C ARG A 75 -27.83 -1.80 -11.44
N ARG A 76 -26.99 -2.03 -12.46
CA ARG A 76 -27.26 -1.66 -13.86
C ARG A 76 -27.44 -2.89 -14.72
#